data_AF-A0A7W3LMG1-F1
#
_entry.id   AF-A0A7W3LMG1-F1
#
_cell.length_a   1.000
_cell.length_b   1.000
_cell.length_c   1.000
_cell.angle_alpha   90.00
_cell.angle_beta   90.00
_cell.angle_gamma   90.00
#
_symmetry.space_group_name_H-M   'P 1'
#
loop_
_entity.id
_entity.type
_entity.pdbx_description
1 polymer ?
#
loop_
_entity_poly.entity_id
_entity_poly.type
_entity_poly.pdbx_seq_one_letter_code
_entity_poly.pdbx_strand_id
1 'polypeptide(L)'
;MTLEPVIEENCPAFASDCHVRAAAELIHHTWDPVVLSALRAGPTRRNDLLPRIAGISDKVLTQALRRLRSRGLVTRVRDAEGAPARGAAVYRLTPLGESFANGPLAHLARWAADHQAELVEPPTTS
;
A
#
# COMPACT_ATOMS: atom_id res chain seq x y z
N MET A 1 7.18 18.93 21.04
CA MET A 1 8.25 17.97 21.33
C MET A 1 7.80 16.63 20.75
N THR A 2 7.96 16.48 19.44
CA THR A 2 7.57 15.28 18.68
C THR A 2 8.64 14.23 18.90
N LEU A 3 8.27 13.13 19.57
CA LEU A 3 9.10 11.93 19.65
C LEU A 3 9.13 11.32 18.24
N GLU A 4 10.22 11.54 17.52
CA GLU A 4 10.54 10.75 16.34
C GLU A 4 10.84 9.31 16.81
N PRO A 5 10.26 8.28 16.20
CA PRO A 5 10.60 6.91 16.56
C PRO A 5 12.06 6.66 16.13
N VAL A 6 12.95 6.56 17.12
CA VAL A 6 14.31 6.08 16.95
C VAL A 6 14.22 4.65 16.42
N ILE A 7 14.66 4.42 15.19
CA ILE A 7 14.91 3.06 14.69
C ILE A 7 16.21 2.63 15.37
N GLU A 8 16.08 1.96 16.51
CA GLU A 8 17.21 1.50 17.31
C GLU A 8 17.98 0.44 16.52
N GLU A 9 19.23 0.76 16.16
CA GLU A 9 20.20 -0.10 15.45
C GLU A 9 20.69 -1.26 16.33
N ASN A 10 19.79 -2.07 16.89
CA ASN A 10 20.08 -3.44 17.29
C ASN A 10 18.77 -4.16 17.65
N CYS A 11 18.16 -4.87 16.71
CA CYS A 11 17.02 -5.74 17.02
C CYS A 11 17.57 -7.06 17.59
N PRO A 12 17.51 -7.31 18.92
CA PRO A 12 18.04 -8.55 19.47
C PRO A 12 17.08 -9.68 19.07
N ALA A 13 17.60 -10.66 18.33
CA ALA A 13 17.05 -12.00 18.11
C ALA A 13 15.53 -12.12 17.94
N PHE A 14 15.03 -12.09 16.69
CA PHE A 14 13.66 -12.54 16.33
C PHE A 14 12.54 -11.99 17.24
N ALA A 15 12.65 -10.73 17.64
CA ALA A 15 11.74 -10.12 18.60
C ALA A 15 10.29 -10.15 18.08
N SER A 16 9.39 -10.62 18.95
CA SER A 16 7.93 -10.60 18.78
C SER A 16 7.36 -9.22 18.41
N ASP A 17 8.11 -8.15 18.69
CA ASP A 17 7.76 -6.75 18.44
C ASP A 17 8.61 -6.09 17.34
N CYS A 18 9.09 -6.87 16.37
CA CYS A 18 9.86 -6.35 15.27
C CYS A 18 9.02 -5.40 14.40
N HIS A 19 9.34 -4.11 14.39
CA HIS A 19 8.68 -3.10 13.54
C HIS A 19 8.74 -3.46 12.04
N VAL A 20 9.78 -4.19 11.61
CA VAL A 20 9.90 -4.71 10.25
C VAL A 20 8.81 -5.75 9.97
N ARG A 21 8.48 -6.62 10.93
CA ARG A 21 7.37 -7.58 10.78
C ARG A 21 6.04 -6.85 10.65
N ALA A 22 5.77 -5.86 11.50
CA ALA A 22 4.55 -5.06 11.41
C ALA A 22 4.43 -4.33 10.04
N ALA A 23 5.55 -3.83 9.52
CA ALA A 23 5.59 -3.23 8.19
C ALA A 23 5.39 -4.27 7.07
N ALA A 24 5.99 -5.45 7.18
CA ALA A 24 5.81 -6.55 6.22
C ALA A 24 4.35 -7.02 6.15
N GLU A 25 3.65 -7.06 7.28
CA GLU A 25 2.21 -7.35 7.35
C GLU A 25 1.34 -6.33 6.59
N LEU A 26 1.83 -5.12 6.30
CA LEU A 26 1.13 -4.13 5.46
C LEU A 26 1.21 -4.47 3.97
N ILE A 27 2.29 -5.13 3.54
CA ILE A 27 2.58 -5.44 2.14
C ILE A 27 2.40 -6.92 1.80
N HIS A 28 2.13 -7.78 2.78
CA HIS A 28 1.98 -9.22 2.59
C HIS A 28 0.80 -9.57 1.66
N HIS A 29 -0.21 -8.70 1.57
CA HIS A 29 -1.33 -8.89 0.67
C HIS A 29 -0.97 -8.37 -0.73
N THR A 30 -0.91 -9.28 -1.70
CA THR A 30 -0.45 -9.02 -3.09
C THR A 30 -0.96 -7.72 -3.72
N TRP A 31 -2.24 -7.39 -3.50
CA TRP A 31 -2.87 -6.24 -4.16
C TRP A 31 -2.85 -4.95 -3.34
N ASP A 32 -2.56 -5.01 -2.05
CA ASP A 32 -2.59 -3.82 -1.18
C ASP A 32 -1.51 -2.80 -1.62
N PRO A 33 -0.24 -3.19 -1.89
CA PRO A 33 0.77 -2.30 -2.47
C PRO A 33 0.39 -1.70 -3.83
N VAL A 34 -0.28 -2.49 -4.68
CA VAL A 34 -0.68 -2.06 -6.04
C VAL A 34 -1.79 -1.01 -5.97
N VAL A 35 -2.78 -1.22 -5.10
CA VAL A 35 -3.87 -0.26 -4.87
C VAL A 35 -3.33 1.04 -4.27
N LEU A 36 -2.42 0.96 -3.29
CA LEU A 36 -1.76 2.15 -2.72
C LEU A 36 -0.99 2.93 -3.79
N SER A 37 -0.24 2.22 -4.64
CA SER A 37 0.51 2.82 -5.75
C SER A 37 -0.38 3.51 -6.76
N ALA A 38 -1.51 2.89 -7.14
CA ALA A 38 -2.48 3.47 -8.06
C ALA A 38 -3.14 4.76 -7.51
N LEU A 39 -3.31 4.85 -6.19
CA LEU A 39 -3.89 6.01 -5.51
C LEU A 39 -2.91 7.18 -5.30
N ARG A 40 -1.60 7.00 -5.58
CA ARG A 40 -0.61 8.09 -5.50
C ARG A 40 -0.90 9.23 -6.47
N ALA A 41 -1.60 8.95 -7.57
CA ALA A 41 -2.03 9.95 -8.55
C ALA A 41 -3.19 10.84 -8.03
N GLY A 42 -3.74 10.54 -6.85
CA GLY A 42 -4.79 11.31 -6.21
C GLY A 42 -6.13 10.57 -6.06
N PRO A 43 -7.16 11.27 -5.56
CA PRO A 43 -8.49 10.69 -5.34
C PRO A 43 -9.06 10.07 -6.61
N THR A 44 -9.43 8.80 -6.56
CA THR A 44 -9.88 8.02 -7.72
C THR A 44 -11.17 7.26 -7.42
N ARG A 45 -12.12 7.24 -8.36
CA ARG A 45 -13.34 6.43 -8.18
C ARG A 45 -13.01 4.95 -8.24
N ARG A 46 -13.75 4.14 -7.50
CA ARG A 46 -13.61 2.66 -7.53
C ARG A 46 -13.65 2.09 -8.95
N ASN A 47 -14.57 2.60 -9.75
CA ASN A 47 -14.80 2.12 -11.11
C ASN A 47 -13.66 2.51 -12.06
N ASP A 48 -12.89 3.54 -11.71
CA ASP A 48 -11.69 3.94 -12.45
C ASP A 48 -10.45 3.18 -11.96
N LEU A 49 -10.41 2.76 -10.69
CA LEU A 49 -9.34 1.92 -10.15
C LEU A 49 -9.32 0.52 -10.77
N LEU A 50 -10.50 -0.08 -10.98
CA LEU A 50 -10.62 -1.46 -11.47
C LEU A 50 -9.91 -1.67 -12.83
N PRO A 51 -10.15 -0.87 -13.88
CA PRO A 51 -9.44 -1.02 -15.15
C PRO A 51 -7.98 -0.54 -15.10
N ARG A 52 -7.59 0.30 -14.14
CA ARG A 52 -6.19 0.78 -13.99
C ARG A 52 -5.26 -0.28 -13.44
N ILE A 53 -5.78 -1.21 -12.64
CA ILE A 53 -4.99 -2.26 -12.00
C ILE A 53 -5.21 -3.56 -12.78
N ALA A 54 -4.33 -3.84 -13.75
CA ALA A 54 -4.45 -5.02 -14.59
C ALA A 54 -4.45 -6.32 -13.75
N GLY A 55 -5.40 -7.22 -14.03
CA GLY A 55 -5.49 -8.54 -13.40
C GLY A 55 -6.21 -8.59 -12.03
N ILE A 56 -6.59 -7.45 -11.44
CA ILE A 56 -7.38 -7.47 -10.20
C ILE A 56 -8.86 -7.74 -10.50
N SER A 57 -9.48 -8.64 -9.73
CA SER A 57 -10.93 -8.83 -9.81
C SER A 57 -11.68 -7.78 -8.96
N ASP A 58 -12.94 -7.53 -9.30
CA ASP A 58 -13.82 -6.61 -8.58
C ASP A 58 -13.93 -6.94 -7.07
N LYS A 59 -14.05 -8.24 -6.77
CA LYS A 59 -14.08 -8.79 -5.42
C LYS A 59 -12.77 -8.49 -4.67
N VAL A 60 -11.62 -8.73 -5.32
CA VAL A 60 -10.31 -8.54 -4.71
C VAL A 60 -10.00 -7.06 -4.49
N LEU A 61 -10.35 -6.18 -5.43
CA LEU A 61 -10.25 -4.72 -5.25
C LEU A 61 -11.08 -4.25 -4.05
N THR A 62 -12.31 -4.74 -3.93
CA THR A 62 -13.19 -4.42 -2.80
C THR A 62 -12.59 -4.88 -1.47
N GLN A 63 -12.00 -6.08 -1.42
CA GLN A 63 -11.33 -6.60 -0.23
C GLN A 63 -10.08 -5.79 0.13
N ALA A 64 -9.25 -5.43 -0.86
CA ALA A 64 -8.05 -4.61 -0.65
C ALA A 64 -8.41 -3.22 -0.11
N LEU A 65 -9.36 -2.52 -0.75
CA LEU A 65 -9.84 -1.22 -0.26
C LEU A 65 -10.42 -1.31 1.15
N ARG A 66 -11.09 -2.41 1.51
CA ARG A 66 -11.59 -2.62 2.88
C ARG A 66 -10.46 -2.76 3.89
N ARG A 67 -9.43 -3.57 3.59
CA ARG A 67 -8.26 -3.75 4.47
C ARG A 67 -7.45 -2.47 4.63
N LEU A 68 -7.17 -1.77 3.53
CA LEU A 68 -6.43 -0.51 3.55
C LEU A 68 -7.16 0.59 4.33
N ARG A 69 -8.49 0.60 4.27
CA ARG A 69 -9.32 1.49 5.09
C ARG A 69 -9.31 1.12 6.57
N SER A 70 -9.42 -0.17 6.91
CA SER A 70 -9.36 -0.59 8.33
C SER A 70 -8.00 -0.31 8.96
N ARG A 71 -6.93 -0.28 8.15
CA ARG A 71 -5.58 0.10 8.56
C ARG A 71 -5.32 1.61 8.54
N GLY A 72 -6.31 2.42 8.15
CA GLY A 72 -6.19 3.88 8.12
C GLY A 72 -5.31 4.45 6.99
N LEU A 73 -4.92 3.65 6.00
CA LEU A 73 -4.08 4.08 4.87
C LEU A 73 -4.90 4.71 3.73
N VAL A 74 -6.17 4.32 3.61
CA VAL A 74 -7.09 4.81 2.59
C VAL A 74 -8.35 5.34 3.27
N THR A 75 -8.93 6.41 2.73
CA THR A 75 -10.26 6.87 3.12
C THR A 75 -11.21 6.86 1.92
N ARG A 76 -12.49 6.64 2.21
CA ARG A 76 -13.58 6.69 1.24
C ARG A 76 -14.29 8.03 1.41
N VAL A 77 -14.18 8.89 0.41
CA VAL A 77 -14.94 10.14 0.35
C VAL A 77 -16.27 9.81 -0.33
N ARG A 78 -17.38 10.07 0.37
CA ARG A 78 -18.67 10.17 -0.30
C ARG A 78 -18.66 11.51 -1.01
N ASP A 79 -18.95 11.53 -2.31
CA ASP A 79 -19.11 12.78 -3.06
C ASP A 79 -19.95 13.75 -2.21
N ALA A 80 -19.52 15.01 -2.15
CA ALA A 80 -20.01 16.04 -1.23
C ALA A 80 -21.54 16.06 -1.07
N GLU A 81 -22.00 16.52 0.10
CA GLU A 81 -23.42 16.81 0.40
C GLU A 81 -24.10 17.48 -0.80
N GLY A 82 -24.94 16.74 -1.52
CA GLY A 82 -25.72 17.23 -2.67
C GLY A 82 -25.57 16.45 -3.98
N ALA A 83 -24.63 15.52 -4.13
CA ALA A 83 -24.54 14.69 -5.34
C ALA A 83 -25.51 13.47 -5.27
N PRO A 84 -26.14 13.05 -6.39
CA PRO A 84 -27.08 11.94 -6.38
C PRO A 84 -26.43 10.64 -5.88
N ALA A 85 -27.17 9.87 -5.09
CA ALA A 85 -26.73 8.66 -4.35
C ALA A 85 -26.12 7.52 -5.20
N ARG A 86 -25.95 7.71 -6.51
CA ARG A 86 -25.38 6.75 -7.47
C ARG A 86 -23.93 7.07 -7.88
N GLY A 87 -23.29 8.07 -7.28
CA GLY A 87 -21.86 8.35 -7.49
C GLY A 87 -20.98 7.21 -6.97
N ALA A 88 -20.16 6.60 -7.84
CA ALA A 88 -19.20 5.58 -7.45
C ALA A 88 -18.22 6.17 -6.43
N ALA A 89 -18.05 5.48 -5.30
CA ALA A 89 -17.20 5.89 -4.18
C ALA A 89 -15.80 6.34 -4.63
N VAL A 90 -15.38 7.53 -4.18
CA VAL A 90 -14.02 8.03 -4.37
C VAL A 90 -13.15 7.56 -3.22
N TYR A 91 -11.96 7.04 -3.55
CA TYR A 91 -10.95 6.62 -2.60
C TYR A 91 -9.73 7.51 -2.75
N ARG A 92 -9.11 7.86 -1.62
CA ARG A 92 -7.84 8.60 -1.58
C ARG A 92 -6.96 8.06 -0.47
N LEU A 93 -5.65 8.25 -0.59
CA LEU A 93 -4.72 8.01 0.51
C LEU A 93 -5.06 8.97 1.67
N THR A 94 -4.87 8.50 2.89
CA THR A 94 -4.78 9.37 4.07
C THR A 94 -3.37 9.95 4.16
N PRO A 95 -3.09 10.92 5.05
CA PRO A 95 -1.71 11.37 5.27
C PRO A 95 -0.74 10.22 5.61
N LEU A 96 -1.19 9.23 6.39
CA LEU A 96 -0.44 8.01 6.68
C LEU A 96 -0.25 7.12 5.44
N GLY A 97 -1.30 7.00 4.61
CA GLY A 97 -1.21 6.30 3.33
C GLY A 97 -0.24 6.94 2.35
N GLU A 98 -0.21 8.27 2.29
CA GLU A 98 0.72 9.05 1.46
C GLU A 98 2.17 8.87 1.93
N SER A 99 2.42 8.97 3.24
CA SER A 99 3.77 8.77 3.78
C SER A 99 4.28 7.35 3.50
N PHE A 100 3.41 6.34 3.65
CA PHE A 100 3.77 4.95 3.38
C PHE A 100 4.00 4.69 1.88
N ALA A 101 3.09 5.17 1.02
CA ALA A 101 3.15 4.92 -0.42
C ALA A 101 4.33 5.65 -1.09
N ASN A 102 4.69 6.85 -0.63
CA ASN A 102 5.76 7.65 -1.22
C ASN A 102 7.14 7.40 -0.59
N GLY A 103 7.21 6.82 0.61
CA GLY A 103 8.47 6.48 1.27
C GLY A 103 8.74 4.97 1.22
N PRO A 104 8.40 4.21 2.27
CA PRO A 104 8.74 2.79 2.41
C PRO A 104 8.39 1.94 1.18
N LEU A 105 7.16 2.08 0.67
CA LEU A 105 6.70 1.28 -0.47
C LEU A 105 7.44 1.65 -1.76
N ALA A 106 7.69 2.95 -2.00
CA ALA A 106 8.43 3.40 -3.17
C ALA A 106 9.89 2.92 -3.14
N HIS A 107 10.53 2.93 -1.97
CA HIS A 107 11.88 2.41 -1.79
C HIS A 107 11.95 0.90 -2.03
N LEU A 108 10.99 0.14 -1.51
CA LEU A 108 10.92 -1.29 -1.75
C LEU A 108 10.70 -1.61 -3.24
N ALA A 109 9.79 -0.89 -3.90
CA ALA A 109 9.54 -1.05 -5.33
C ALA A 109 10.78 -0.71 -6.16
N ARG A 110 11.51 0.35 -5.78
CA ARG A 110 12.75 0.74 -6.45
C ARG A 110 13.83 -0.33 -6.30
N TRP A 111 14.06 -0.81 -5.08
CA TRP A 111 15.04 -1.87 -4.82
C TRP A 111 14.73 -3.13 -5.63
N ALA A 112 13.47 -3.55 -5.68
CA ALA A 112 13.04 -4.72 -6.45
C ALA A 112 13.25 -4.54 -7.96
N ALA A 113 13.01 -3.33 -8.49
CA ALA A 113 13.28 -3.02 -9.89
C ALA A 113 14.78 -3.03 -10.21
N ASP A 114 15.61 -2.49 -9.32
CA ASP A 114 17.06 -2.43 -9.50
C ASP A 114 17.72 -3.83 -9.47
N HIS A 115 17.14 -4.79 -8.75
CA HIS A 115 17.68 -6.16 -8.60
C HIS A 115 16.85 -7.23 -9.32
N GLN A 116 15.98 -6.84 -10.26
CA GLN A 116 15.04 -7.76 -10.90
C GLN A 116 15.75 -8.94 -11.60
N ALA A 117 16.90 -8.68 -12.23
CA ALA A 117 17.68 -9.71 -12.92
C ALA A 117 18.18 -10.80 -11.95
N GLU A 118 18.74 -10.39 -10.81
CA GLU A 118 19.26 -11.30 -9.77
C GLU A 118 18.16 -12.11 -9.09
N LEU A 119 16.94 -11.56 -8.99
CA LEU A 119 15.79 -12.26 -8.41
C LEU A 119 15.19 -13.32 -9.35
N VAL A 120 15.34 -13.16 -10.66
CA VAL A 120 14.80 -14.10 -11.67
C VAL A 120 15.79 -15.24 -11.94
N GLU A 121 17.08 -14.94 -11.93
CA GLU A 121 18.16 -15.92 -12.10
C GLU A 121 19.01 -15.98 -10.81
N PRO A 122 18.62 -16.79 -9.82
CA PRO A 122 19.44 -16.94 -8.63
C PRO A 122 20.84 -17.45 -9.03
N PRO A 123 21.92 -16.93 -8.43
CA PRO A 123 23.27 -17.34 -8.80
C PRO A 123 23.40 -18.86 -8.62
N THR A 124 23.72 -19.56 -9.71
CA THR A 124 24.08 -20.98 -9.67
C THR A 124 25.33 -21.12 -8.81
N THR A 125 25.13 -21.39 -7.53
CA THR A 125 26.23 -21.65 -6.60
C THR A 125 26.77 -23.03 -6.96
N SER A 126 27.98 -23.07 -7.50
CA SER A 126 28.78 -24.29 -7.63
C SER A 126 29.38 -24.69 -6.29
#